data_AF-A0AAT9J2A4-F1
#
_entry.id   AF-A0AAT9J2A4-F1
#
_cell.length_a   1.000
_cell.length_b   1.000
_cell.length_c   1.000
_cell.angle_alpha   90.00
_cell.angle_beta   90.00
_cell.angle_gamma   90.00
#
_symmetry.space_group_name_H-M   'P 1'
#
loop_
_entity.id
_entity.type
_entity.pdbx_description
1 polymer ?
#
loop_
_entity_poly.entity_id
_entity_poly.type
_entity_poly.pdbx_seq_one_letter_code
_entity_poly.pdbx_strand_id
1 'polypeptide(L)' 'MRGSDIQTAGLFSYVSCEARVPTNPPLRSICAIVDEALEVLSP' A
#
# COMPACT_ATOMS: atom_id res chain seq x y z
N MET A 1 5.62 1.80 0.71
CA MET A 1 4.51 2.49 0.03
C MET A 1 4.05 3.75 0.75
N ARG A 2 4.92 4.49 1.46
CA ARG A 2 4.53 5.75 2.11
C ARG A 2 5.70 6.73 2.02
N GLY A 3 5.43 7.91 1.49
CA GLY A 3 6.32 8.68 0.59
C GLY A 3 5.80 8.59 -0.85
N SER A 4 6.44 9.23 -1.84
CA SER A 4 6.09 9.03 -3.26
C SER A 4 6.14 7.54 -3.59
N ASP A 5 4.99 6.88 -3.64
CA ASP A 5 4.90 5.42 -3.74
C ASP A 5 5.25 4.97 -5.17
N ILE A 6 6.53 5.12 -5.51
CA ILE A 6 7.09 4.74 -6.79
C ILE A 6 7.33 3.23 -6.71
N GLN A 7 6.33 2.47 -7.14
CA GLN A 7 6.37 1.02 -7.19
C GLN A 7 7.34 0.55 -8.27
N THR A 8 8.56 0.19 -7.86
CA THR A 8 9.52 -0.47 -8.74
C THR A 8 9.15 -1.95 -8.87
N ALA A 9 8.04 -2.26 -9.53
CA ALA A 9 7.57 -3.63 -9.75
C ALA A 9 8.40 -4.41 -10.79
N GLY A 10 9.37 -3.76 -11.45
CA GLY A 10 10.00 -4.26 -12.68
C GLY A 10 11.34 -4.97 -12.55
N LEU A 11 11.97 -5.04 -11.36
CA LEU A 11 13.36 -5.53 -11.28
C LEU A 11 13.48 -7.01 -10.91
N PHE A 12 12.58 -7.58 -10.11
CA PHE A 12 12.50 -9.03 -9.89
C PHE A 12 11.06 -9.41 -9.55
N SER A 13 10.52 -10.41 -10.25
CA SER A 13 9.14 -10.93 -10.16
C SER A 13 8.83 -11.56 -8.79
N TYR A 14 8.80 -10.76 -7.75
CA TYR A 14 8.13 -11.11 -6.52
C TYR A 14 6.77 -10.45 -6.53
N VAL A 15 5.73 -11.29 -6.42
CA VAL A 15 4.34 -10.89 -6.15
C VAL A 15 4.37 -9.76 -5.13
N SER A 16 3.69 -8.65 -5.45
CA SER A 16 3.63 -7.47 -4.58
C SER A 16 3.26 -7.88 -3.16
N CYS A 17 3.85 -7.24 -2.16
CA CYS A 17 3.56 -7.57 -0.77
C CYS A 17 2.06 -7.46 -0.47
N GLU A 18 1.39 -6.47 -1.07
CA GLU A 18 -0.07 -6.30 -0.98
C GLU A 18 -0.87 -7.46 -1.59
N ALA A 19 -0.38 -8.07 -2.67
CA ALA A 19 -1.03 -9.23 -3.28
C ALA A 19 -0.88 -10.52 -2.44
N ARG A 20 -0.01 -10.54 -1.42
CA ARG A 20 0.11 -11.66 -0.48
C ARG A 20 -0.83 -11.54 0.71
N VAL A 21 -1.38 -10.35 0.95
CA VAL A 21 -2.31 -10.10 2.04
C VAL A 21 -3.73 -10.46 1.56
N PRO A 22 -4.45 -11.35 2.25
CA PRO A 22 -5.83 -11.67 1.92
C PRO A 22 -6.69 -10.41 1.77
N THR A 23 -7.78 -10.49 1.02
CA THR A 23 -8.64 -9.32 0.78
C THR A 23 -9.41 -8.87 2.02
N ASN A 24 -9.57 -9.74 3.03
CA ASN A 24 -10.38 -9.44 4.21
C ASN A 24 -9.73 -9.75 5.58
N PRO A 25 -8.47 -9.37 5.85
CA PRO A 25 -7.87 -9.49 7.16
C PRO A 25 -8.42 -8.38 8.06
N PRO A 26 -8.48 -8.62 9.38
CA PRO A 26 -9.09 -7.71 10.34
C PRO A 26 -8.48 -6.31 10.36
N LEU A 27 -7.26 -6.14 9.83
CA LEU A 27 -6.53 -4.88 9.82
C LEU A 27 -6.58 -4.15 8.47
N ARG A 28 -7.21 -4.67 7.41
CA ARG A 28 -7.20 -4.01 6.09
C ARG A 28 -7.86 -2.63 6.10
N SER A 29 -8.82 -2.42 7.00
CA SER A 29 -9.49 -1.13 7.20
C SER A 29 -8.53 -0.01 7.62
N ILE A 30 -7.44 -0.33 8.33
CA ILE A 30 -6.46 0.69 8.75
C ILE A 30 -5.66 1.23 7.56
N CYS A 31 -5.48 0.44 6.49
CA CYS A 31 -4.78 0.90 5.30
C CYS A 31 -5.57 2.05 4.66
N ALA A 32 -6.87 1.87 4.43
CA ALA A 32 -7.73 2.91 3.86
C ALA A 32 -7.69 4.21 4.67
N ILE A 33 -7.81 4.12 6.00
CA ILE A 33 -7.77 5.30 6.89
C ILE A 33 -6.44 6.06 6.76
N VAL A 34 -5.33 5.33 6.71
CA VAL A 34 -4.02 5.98 6.63
C VAL A 34 -3.74 6.48 5.21
N ASP A 35 -4.23 5.81 4.18
CA ASP A 35 -4.08 6.25 2.79
C ASP A 35 -4.85 7.58 2.58
N GLU A 36 -6.07 7.69 3.09
CA GLU A 36 -6.84 8.95 3.13
C GLU A 36 -6.08 10.06 3.88
N ALA A 37 -5.53 9.76 5.06
CA ALA A 37 -4.76 10.73 5.84
C ALA A 37 -3.50 11.21 5.10
N LEU A 38 -2.85 10.32 4.35
CA LEU A 38 -1.63 10.63 3.60
C LEU A 38 -1.92 11.45 2.34
N GLU A 39 -3.05 11.24 1.67
CA GLU A 39 -3.47 12.12 0.57
C GLU A 39 -3.59 13.57 1.04
N VAL A 40 -4.16 13.80 2.22
CA VAL A 40 -4.30 15.15 2.80
C VAL A 40 -2.96 15.77 3.21
N LEU A 41 -1.97 14.94 3.58
CA LEU A 41 -0.67 15.39 4.06
C LEU A 41 0.40 15.48 2.96
N SER A 42 0.10 15.03 1.74
CA SER A 42 1.01 15.16 0.60
C SER A 42 1.03 16.61 0.10
N PRO A 43 2.21 17.20 -0.21
CA PRO A 43 2.32 18.51 -0.85
C PRO A 43 1.61 18.59 -2.20
#